data_AF-A0AA38MUA5-F1
#
_entry.id   AF-A0AA38MUA5-F1
#
_cell.length_a   1.000
_cell.length_b   1.000
_cell.length_c   1.000
_cell.angle_alpha   90.00
_cell.angle_beta   90.00
_cell.angle_gamma   90.00
#
_symmetry.space_group_name_H-M   'P 1'
#
loop_
_entity.id
_entity.type
_entity.pdbx_description
1 polymer ?
#
loop_
_entity_poly.entity_id
_entity_poly.type
_entity_poly.pdbx_seq_one_letter_code
_entity_poly.pdbx_strand_id
1 'polypeptide(L)'
;MSSYRLYVSDFADVTVTFRNKAVADGALSYYLDHFVSARVARLTYGTDCARPYNPSNIEHMRRRHTMSTRPSGKQVIPNAFSTIISKGVLVHEETEFKEHYVLESSIRSAYNHVSADIMVYRGRSSCPEWTDVEPRMFSTWCTVYADLSHVVEISGIRDGRMYFNADFEVVILFGGPEIKAQVSWRENVSLLYPSKIDLCPDNLSGERKEVGLPTLFL
;
A
#
# COMPACT_ATOMS: atom_id res chain seq x y z
N MET A 1 -68.54 -43.99 -30.26
CA MET A 1 -67.20 -44.07 -29.65
C MET A 1 -66.19 -43.59 -30.68
N SER A 2 -65.83 -42.31 -30.62
CA SER A 2 -64.86 -41.71 -31.55
C SER A 2 -63.75 -41.06 -30.76
N SER A 3 -62.54 -41.51 -31.09
CA SER A 3 -61.24 -41.18 -30.54
C SER A 3 -60.78 -39.81 -31.04
N TYR A 4 -60.24 -38.95 -30.16
CA TYR A 4 -59.41 -37.82 -30.59
C TYR A 4 -58.13 -37.76 -29.77
N ARG A 5 -57.03 -37.91 -30.52
CA ARG A 5 -55.62 -37.93 -30.13
C ARG A 5 -55.13 -36.53 -29.75
N LEU A 6 -54.17 -36.51 -28.82
CA LEU A 6 -53.29 -35.40 -28.49
C LEU A 6 -52.35 -35.05 -29.66
N TYR A 7 -52.19 -33.76 -29.93
CA TYR A 7 -50.98 -33.18 -30.54
C TYR A 7 -50.64 -31.90 -29.78
N VAL A 8 -49.46 -31.87 -29.16
CA VAL A 8 -48.83 -30.65 -28.64
C VAL A 8 -47.56 -30.44 -29.46
N SER A 9 -47.61 -29.46 -30.34
CA SER A 9 -46.50 -28.74 -30.97
C SER A 9 -47.05 -27.31 -31.13
N ASP A 10 -46.36 -26.22 -30.81
CA ASP A 10 -44.98 -25.90 -31.12
C ASP A 10 -44.38 -24.89 -30.15
N PHE A 11 -43.06 -24.99 -30.02
CA PHE A 11 -42.13 -23.96 -29.56
C PHE A 11 -42.36 -22.65 -30.33
N ALA A 12 -42.63 -21.56 -29.60
CA ALA A 12 -42.47 -20.22 -30.14
C ALA A 12 -41.60 -19.40 -29.18
N ASP A 13 -40.43 -19.00 -29.69
CA ASP A 13 -39.48 -18.09 -29.07
C ASP A 13 -40.16 -16.87 -28.47
N VAL A 14 -40.07 -16.73 -27.15
CA VAL A 14 -40.29 -15.44 -26.48
C VAL A 14 -39.00 -14.65 -26.58
N THR A 15 -38.79 -13.94 -27.68
CA THR A 15 -37.75 -12.91 -27.77
C THR A 15 -38.11 -11.77 -26.82
N VAL A 16 -37.67 -11.85 -25.57
CA VAL A 16 -37.80 -10.74 -24.62
C VAL A 16 -36.78 -9.67 -25.01
N THR A 17 -37.22 -8.65 -25.73
CA THR A 17 -36.43 -7.45 -26.02
C THR A 17 -36.20 -6.67 -24.72
N PHE A 18 -35.07 -6.89 -24.04
CA PHE A 18 -34.69 -6.19 -22.82
C PHE A 18 -34.06 -4.82 -23.12
N ARG A 19 -34.87 -3.85 -23.55
CA ARG A 19 -34.39 -2.51 -23.94
C ARG A 19 -34.12 -1.54 -22.77
N ASN A 20 -34.58 -1.85 -21.55
CA ASN A 20 -34.42 -0.99 -20.36
C ASN A 20 -33.65 -1.67 -19.20
N LYS A 21 -33.03 -2.83 -19.44
CA LYS A 21 -32.34 -3.58 -18.38
C LYS A 21 -30.98 -3.03 -17.98
N ALA A 22 -30.26 -2.37 -18.89
CA ALA A 22 -28.91 -1.90 -18.59
C ALA A 22 -28.88 -0.93 -17.39
N VAL A 23 -29.88 -0.07 -17.26
CA VAL A 23 -29.99 0.89 -16.15
C VAL A 23 -30.38 0.20 -14.84
N ALA A 24 -31.29 -0.79 -14.89
CA ALA A 24 -31.73 -1.55 -13.72
C ALA A 24 -30.67 -2.56 -13.24
N ASP A 25 -29.99 -3.25 -14.15
CA ASP A 25 -28.85 -4.12 -13.86
C ASP A 25 -27.67 -3.28 -13.34
N GLY A 26 -27.45 -2.08 -13.87
CA GLY A 26 -26.45 -1.15 -13.35
C GLY A 26 -26.76 -0.70 -11.91
N ALA A 27 -28.01 -0.37 -11.61
CA ALA A 27 -28.44 0.00 -10.25
C ALA A 27 -28.35 -1.19 -9.27
N LEU A 28 -28.70 -2.40 -9.71
CA LEU A 28 -28.60 -3.61 -8.89
C LEU A 28 -27.15 -4.05 -8.69
N SER A 29 -26.30 -3.98 -9.72
CA SER A 29 -24.86 -4.21 -9.62
C SER A 29 -24.22 -3.20 -8.67
N TYR A 30 -24.55 -1.91 -8.81
CA TYR A 30 -24.11 -0.87 -7.89
C TYR A 30 -24.55 -1.17 -6.44
N TYR A 31 -25.81 -1.55 -6.24
CA TYR A 31 -26.34 -1.89 -4.92
C TYR A 31 -25.66 -3.13 -4.31
N LEU A 32 -25.38 -4.16 -5.11
CA LEU A 32 -24.69 -5.38 -4.67
C LEU A 32 -23.20 -5.14 -4.42
N ASP A 33 -22.54 -4.33 -5.24
CA ASP A 33 -21.14 -3.95 -5.05
C ASP A 33 -20.96 -3.16 -3.74
N HIS A 34 -21.90 -2.26 -3.42
CA HIS A 34 -21.94 -1.52 -2.14
C HIS A 34 -22.49 -2.36 -0.97
N PHE A 35 -22.99 -3.58 -1.21
CA PHE A 35 -23.47 -4.46 -0.14
C PHE A 35 -22.32 -5.23 0.53
N VAL A 36 -21.15 -5.34 -0.13
CA VAL A 36 -19.94 -5.90 0.48
C VAL A 36 -19.28 -4.83 1.37
N SER A 37 -19.94 -4.54 2.50
CA SER A 37 -19.53 -3.51 3.47
C SER A 37 -18.16 -3.76 4.13
N ALA A 38 -17.61 -4.97 3.98
CA ALA A 38 -16.32 -5.35 4.54
C ALA A 38 -15.59 -6.39 3.69
N ARG A 39 -14.28 -6.20 3.53
CA ARG A 39 -13.34 -7.10 2.87
C ARG A 39 -12.29 -7.57 3.89
N VAL A 40 -11.59 -8.66 3.60
CA VAL A 40 -10.49 -9.13 4.45
C VAL A 40 -9.18 -8.96 3.71
N ALA A 41 -8.19 -8.34 4.36
CA ALA A 41 -6.83 -8.23 3.83
C ALA A 41 -6.25 -9.64 3.60
N ARG A 42 -6.07 -10.05 2.35
CA ARG A 42 -5.61 -11.41 1.99
C ARG A 42 -4.13 -11.65 2.32
N LEU A 43 -3.36 -10.57 2.35
CA LEU A 43 -1.92 -10.54 2.54
C LEU A 43 -1.55 -9.42 3.52
N THR A 44 -0.32 -9.46 4.03
CA THR A 44 0.22 -8.39 4.87
C THR A 44 0.90 -7.35 3.99
N TYR A 45 0.52 -6.09 4.15
CA TYR A 45 1.04 -4.94 3.42
C TYR A 45 1.87 -4.07 4.34
N GLY A 46 2.94 -3.50 3.79
CA GLY A 46 3.84 -2.65 4.53
C GLY A 46 4.86 -2.00 3.63
N THR A 47 5.91 -1.44 4.22
CA THR A 47 7.02 -0.83 3.50
C THR A 47 8.33 -1.22 4.15
N ASP A 48 9.41 -1.20 3.38
CA ASP A 48 10.76 -1.31 3.94
C ASP A 48 11.18 0.01 4.58
N CYS A 49 11.81 -0.08 5.73
CA CYS A 49 12.32 1.07 6.45
C CYS A 49 13.58 0.73 7.23
N ALA A 50 14.24 1.75 7.76
CA ALA A 50 15.25 1.59 8.79
C ALA A 50 14.62 1.79 10.18
N ARG A 51 14.99 0.93 11.13
CA ARG A 51 14.54 1.03 12.52
C ARG A 51 15.66 1.53 13.43
N PRO A 52 15.37 2.36 14.45
CA PRO A 52 16.35 2.72 15.47
C PRO A 52 16.94 1.50 16.15
N TYR A 53 18.26 1.48 16.33
CA TYR A 53 18.95 0.40 17.03
C TYR A 53 18.60 0.40 18.51
N ASN A 54 18.20 -0.76 19.03
CA ASN A 54 17.92 -0.97 20.44
C ASN A 54 18.90 -2.02 20.98
N PRO A 55 19.83 -1.66 21.88
CA PRO A 55 20.82 -2.60 22.42
C PRO A 55 20.20 -3.72 23.26
N SER A 56 18.98 -3.53 23.78
CA SER A 56 18.28 -4.54 24.56
C SER A 56 17.62 -5.64 23.71
N ASN A 57 17.48 -5.42 22.39
CA ASN A 57 16.86 -6.39 21.50
C ASN A 57 17.93 -7.29 20.85
N ILE A 58 17.79 -8.61 21.03
CA ILE A 58 18.72 -9.61 20.48
C ILE A 58 18.76 -9.58 18.94
N GLU A 59 17.62 -9.38 18.28
CA GLU A 59 17.56 -9.29 16.81
C GLU A 59 18.30 -8.05 16.28
N HIS A 60 18.29 -6.96 17.05
CA HIS A 60 19.05 -5.75 16.73
C HIS A 60 20.54 -5.99 16.92
N MET A 61 20.94 -6.65 18.02
CA MET A 61 22.35 -7.01 18.26
C MET A 61 22.91 -7.90 17.16
N ARG A 62 22.14 -8.89 16.68
CA ARG A 62 22.54 -9.76 15.55
C ARG A 62 22.83 -8.95 14.28
N ARG A 63 22.07 -7.87 14.05
CA ARG A 63 22.19 -6.96 12.89
C ARG A 63 23.04 -5.72 13.16
N ARG A 64 23.74 -5.64 14.29
CA ARG A 64 24.62 -4.51 14.61
C ARG A 64 25.67 -4.22 13.53
N HIS A 65 26.06 -5.23 12.76
CA HIS A 65 27.03 -5.11 11.67
C HIS A 65 26.48 -4.43 10.40
N THR A 66 25.15 -4.42 10.18
CA THR A 66 24.50 -3.75 9.02
C THR A 66 24.08 -2.31 9.33
N MET A 67 24.35 -1.88 10.55
CA MET A 67 23.90 -0.63 11.11
C MET A 67 24.50 0.58 10.40
N SER A 68 23.68 1.59 10.15
CA SER A 68 24.09 2.86 9.56
C SER A 68 23.79 4.03 10.48
N THR A 69 24.55 5.11 10.30
CA THR A 69 24.39 6.34 11.07
C THR A 69 23.66 7.35 10.20
N ARG A 70 22.50 7.81 10.66
CA ARG A 70 21.73 8.87 9.97
C ARG A 70 22.43 10.23 10.13
N PRO A 71 22.10 11.27 9.34
CA PRO A 71 22.66 12.63 9.50
C PRO A 71 22.61 13.23 10.92
N SER A 72 21.54 13.00 11.69
CA SER A 72 21.35 13.29 13.12
C SER A 72 22.15 12.35 14.02
N GLY A 73 22.56 11.21 13.44
CA GLY A 73 23.29 10.05 13.95
C GLY A 73 22.74 9.40 15.17
N LYS A 74 21.42 9.43 15.18
CA LYS A 74 20.68 8.21 15.42
C LYS A 74 21.24 7.07 14.56
N GLN A 75 21.27 5.94 15.22
CA GLN A 75 21.95 4.75 14.83
C GLN A 75 20.84 3.77 14.44
N VAL A 76 20.76 3.38 13.17
CA VAL A 76 19.61 2.65 12.61
C VAL A 76 20.04 1.35 11.93
N ILE A 77 19.13 0.38 11.89
CA ILE A 77 19.31 -0.91 11.23
C ILE A 77 18.45 -0.90 9.96
N PRO A 78 19.02 -1.16 8.77
CA PRO A 78 18.27 -1.26 7.52
C PRO A 78 17.46 -2.56 7.44
N ASN A 79 16.68 -2.73 6.38
CA ASN A 79 15.90 -3.94 6.06
C ASN A 79 14.82 -4.30 7.09
N ALA A 80 14.34 -3.33 7.86
CA ALA A 80 13.17 -3.54 8.69
C ALA A 80 11.92 -3.48 7.82
N PHE A 81 10.91 -4.26 8.19
CA PHE A 81 9.60 -4.22 7.57
C PHE A 81 8.62 -3.53 8.52
N SER A 82 7.97 -2.46 8.06
CA SER A 82 6.92 -1.80 8.79
C SER A 82 5.57 -2.27 8.24
N THR A 83 4.80 -2.99 9.07
CA THR A 83 3.48 -3.50 8.68
C THR A 83 2.44 -2.40 8.83
N ILE A 84 1.76 -2.06 7.73
CA ILE A 84 0.66 -1.09 7.72
C ILE A 84 -0.68 -1.83 7.85
N ILE A 85 -0.81 -2.99 7.19
CA ILE A 85 -2.03 -3.82 7.23
C ILE A 85 -1.62 -5.28 7.39
N SER A 86 -2.16 -5.94 8.42
CA SER A 86 -1.94 -7.37 8.65
C SER A 86 -2.93 -8.22 7.86
N LYS A 87 -2.47 -9.40 7.40
CA LYS A 87 -3.34 -10.42 6.83
C LYS A 87 -4.46 -10.78 7.81
N GLY A 88 -5.69 -10.86 7.30
CA GLY A 88 -6.87 -11.24 8.09
C GLY A 88 -7.61 -10.07 8.73
N VAL A 89 -7.09 -8.84 8.64
CA VAL A 89 -7.80 -7.64 9.11
C VAL A 89 -9.05 -7.42 8.26
N LEU A 90 -10.18 -7.20 8.94
CA LEU A 90 -11.41 -6.75 8.32
C LEU A 90 -11.28 -5.27 7.94
N VAL A 91 -11.63 -4.95 6.70
CA VAL A 91 -11.48 -3.64 6.12
C VAL A 91 -12.81 -3.17 5.57
N HIS A 92 -13.27 -2.00 6.00
CA HIS A 92 -14.48 -1.37 5.47
C HIS A 92 -14.15 -0.42 4.31
N GLU A 93 -15.15 -0.12 3.48
CA GLU A 93 -15.00 0.73 2.28
C GLU A 93 -14.45 2.14 2.57
N GLU A 94 -14.56 2.63 3.80
CA GLU A 94 -14.04 3.96 4.19
C GLU A 94 -12.79 3.89 5.08
N THR A 95 -12.21 2.70 5.25
CA THR A 95 -11.07 2.55 6.17
C THR A 95 -9.76 2.88 5.47
N GLU A 96 -9.09 3.89 5.98
CA GLU A 96 -7.72 4.23 5.62
C GLU A 96 -6.76 3.64 6.67
N PHE A 97 -5.73 2.95 6.21
CA PHE A 97 -4.63 2.54 7.08
C PHE A 97 -3.42 3.37 6.76
N LYS A 98 -2.78 3.91 7.79
CA LYS A 98 -1.64 4.80 7.60
C LYS A 98 -0.60 4.59 8.66
N GLU A 99 0.64 4.73 8.25
CA GLU A 99 1.80 4.64 9.13
C GLU A 99 2.73 5.81 8.87
N HIS A 100 3.35 6.30 9.93
CA HIS A 100 4.18 7.50 9.91
C HIS A 100 5.66 7.17 9.68
N TYR A 101 6.32 7.98 8.85
CA TYR A 101 7.73 7.83 8.50
C TYR A 101 8.43 9.19 8.48
N VAL A 102 9.74 9.14 8.69
CA VAL A 102 10.61 10.33 8.71
C VAL A 102 11.74 10.12 7.72
N LEU A 103 11.85 11.00 6.72
CA LEU A 103 12.97 11.02 5.81
C LEU A 103 14.01 12.03 6.28
N GLU A 104 15.23 11.55 6.54
CA GLU A 104 16.35 12.37 7.00
C GLU A 104 17.51 12.37 6.00
N SER A 105 17.95 13.57 5.60
CA SER A 105 19.02 13.76 4.62
C SER A 105 19.79 15.06 4.85
N SER A 106 21.09 15.04 4.54
CA SER A 106 21.90 16.28 4.48
C SER A 106 21.74 17.02 3.14
N ILE A 107 21.02 16.44 2.18
CA ILE A 107 20.86 16.97 0.82
C ILE A 107 19.39 17.37 0.62
N ARG A 108 19.14 18.66 0.41
CA ARG A 108 17.76 19.19 0.26
C ARG A 108 17.07 18.68 -1.02
N SER A 109 17.79 18.42 -2.10
CA SER A 109 17.19 17.88 -3.33
C SER A 109 16.70 16.44 -3.21
N ALA A 110 17.10 15.70 -2.15
CA ALA A 110 16.62 14.34 -1.90
C ALA A 110 15.11 14.29 -1.62
N TYR A 111 14.50 15.42 -1.28
CA TYR A 111 13.07 15.52 -0.97
C TYR A 111 12.19 15.84 -2.17
N ASN A 112 12.77 16.18 -3.32
CA ASN A 112 11.99 16.53 -4.51
C ASN A 112 11.33 15.29 -5.11
N HIS A 113 12.00 14.14 -5.04
CA HIS A 113 11.59 12.88 -5.67
C HIS A 113 11.69 11.75 -4.65
N VAL A 114 10.78 11.77 -3.69
CA VAL A 114 10.66 10.72 -2.67
C VAL A 114 9.81 9.60 -3.23
N SER A 115 10.26 8.36 -3.01
CA SER A 115 9.53 7.16 -3.37
C SER A 115 9.46 6.22 -2.18
N ALA A 116 8.32 5.54 -2.01
CA ALA A 116 8.17 4.47 -1.02
C ALA A 116 7.65 3.20 -1.70
N ASP A 117 8.32 2.08 -1.47
CA ASP A 117 7.90 0.78 -1.97
C ASP A 117 6.87 0.18 -1.02
N ILE A 118 5.67 -0.04 -1.53
CA ILE A 118 4.63 -0.80 -0.84
C ILE A 118 4.89 -2.27 -1.13
N MET A 119 5.30 -3.00 -0.11
CA MET A 119 5.63 -4.41 -0.20
C MET A 119 4.51 -5.28 0.37
N VAL A 120 4.45 -6.49 -0.15
CA VAL A 120 3.53 -7.54 0.28
C VAL A 120 4.31 -8.74 0.79
N TYR A 121 3.96 -9.20 1.99
CA TYR A 121 4.50 -10.41 2.59
C TYR A 121 3.56 -11.60 2.40
N ARG A 122 4.08 -12.69 1.84
CA ARG A 122 3.35 -13.95 1.53
C ARG A 122 3.77 -15.14 2.40
N GLY A 123 4.66 -14.93 3.38
CA GLY A 123 5.15 -16.00 4.23
C GLY A 123 4.16 -16.39 5.33
N ARG A 124 4.63 -17.18 6.29
CA ARG A 124 3.81 -17.73 7.37
C ARG A 124 3.84 -16.91 8.66
N SER A 125 4.77 -15.97 8.79
CA SER A 125 4.85 -15.11 9.97
C SER A 125 3.63 -14.19 10.06
N SER A 126 3.03 -14.08 11.24
CA SER A 126 1.97 -13.11 11.51
C SER A 126 2.51 -11.69 11.70
N CYS A 127 3.77 -11.57 12.11
CA CYS A 127 4.46 -10.30 12.34
C CYS A 127 5.86 -10.35 11.70
N PRO A 128 5.95 -10.20 10.36
CA PRO A 128 7.25 -10.04 9.72
C PRO A 128 7.91 -8.73 10.19
N GLU A 129 9.12 -8.81 10.76
CA GLU A 129 9.84 -7.62 11.22
C GLU A 129 11.01 -7.21 10.32
N TRP A 130 11.55 -8.16 9.56
CA TRP A 130 12.77 -7.98 8.80
C TRP A 130 12.63 -8.60 7.41
N THR A 131 12.99 -7.84 6.37
CA THR A 131 12.91 -8.29 4.98
C THR A 131 14.00 -9.30 4.61
N ASP A 132 15.07 -9.37 5.40
CA ASP A 132 16.24 -10.24 5.19
C ASP A 132 16.05 -11.69 5.66
N VAL A 133 15.05 -11.98 6.50
CA VAL A 133 14.82 -13.33 7.05
C VAL A 133 14.18 -14.25 6.01
N GLU A 134 13.17 -13.76 5.28
CA GLU A 134 12.46 -14.51 4.24
C GLU A 134 12.33 -13.67 2.96
N PRO A 135 13.44 -13.27 2.31
CA PRO A 135 13.40 -12.29 1.22
C PRO A 135 12.54 -12.72 0.05
N ARG A 136 12.42 -14.03 -0.20
CA ARG A 136 11.57 -14.60 -1.26
C ARG A 136 10.06 -14.47 -1.01
N MET A 137 9.68 -14.19 0.24
CA MET A 137 8.27 -14.00 0.63
C MET A 137 7.81 -12.56 0.49
N PHE A 138 8.74 -11.63 0.28
CA PHE A 138 8.44 -10.23 0.03
C PHE A 138 8.43 -9.95 -1.48
N SER A 139 7.46 -9.16 -1.94
CA SER A 139 7.53 -8.54 -3.25
C SER A 139 7.01 -7.11 -3.17
N THR A 140 7.56 -6.21 -3.97
CA THR A 140 6.96 -4.90 -4.21
C THR A 140 5.63 -5.09 -4.93
N TRP A 141 4.57 -4.48 -4.39
CA TRP A 141 3.24 -4.44 -5.00
C TRP A 141 3.09 -3.18 -5.85
N CYS A 142 3.48 -2.03 -5.32
CA CYS A 142 3.66 -0.81 -6.10
C CYS A 142 4.60 0.16 -5.38
N THR A 143 5.02 1.21 -6.10
CA THR A 143 5.86 2.29 -5.58
C THR A 143 5.06 3.57 -5.67
N VAL A 144 4.93 4.29 -4.54
CA VAL A 144 4.28 5.60 -4.49
C VAL A 144 5.33 6.70 -4.52
N TYR A 145 5.00 7.82 -5.15
CA TYR A 145 5.92 8.95 -5.31
C TYR A 145 5.35 10.23 -4.68
N ALA A 146 6.23 11.05 -4.11
CA ALA A 146 5.88 12.34 -3.54
C ALA A 146 7.02 13.35 -3.71
N ASP A 147 6.62 14.62 -3.85
CA ASP A 147 7.52 15.76 -3.68
C ASP A 147 7.29 16.34 -2.27
N LEU A 148 8.27 16.14 -1.39
CA LEU A 148 8.24 16.63 -0.01
C LEU A 148 9.01 17.94 0.16
N SER A 149 9.49 18.58 -0.92
CA SER A 149 10.37 19.77 -0.88
C SER A 149 9.78 20.94 -0.08
N HIS A 150 8.45 21.05 -0.05
CA HIS A 150 7.70 22.08 0.70
C HIS A 150 7.59 21.81 2.19
N VAL A 151 7.77 20.55 2.63
CA VAL A 151 7.63 20.10 4.02
C VAL A 151 9.00 19.93 4.70
N VAL A 152 10.09 20.09 3.95
CA VAL A 152 11.45 19.93 4.47
C VAL A 152 11.82 21.03 5.45
N GLU A 153 12.07 20.63 6.69
CA GLU A 153 12.52 21.52 7.75
C GLU A 153 14.01 21.33 8.04
N ILE A 154 14.70 22.40 8.42
CA ILE A 154 16.05 22.31 8.97
C ILE A 154 15.93 21.70 10.36
N SER A 155 16.47 20.51 10.54
CA SER A 155 16.33 19.78 11.80
C SER A 155 17.50 20.02 12.75
N GLY A 156 18.69 20.32 12.23
CA GLY A 156 19.84 20.64 13.07
C GLY A 156 21.16 20.70 12.32
N ILE A 157 22.23 20.91 13.10
CA ILE A 157 23.61 20.90 12.63
C ILE A 157 24.35 19.80 13.40
N ARG A 158 25.10 18.97 12.69
CA ARG A 158 26.00 17.99 13.30
C ARG A 158 27.29 17.88 12.51
N ASP A 159 28.41 17.83 13.23
CA ASP A 159 29.76 17.83 12.63
C ASP A 159 29.96 18.96 11.63
N GLY A 160 29.37 20.13 11.91
CA GLY A 160 29.42 21.32 11.05
C GLY A 160 28.53 21.23 9.79
N ARG A 161 27.74 20.18 9.62
CA ARG A 161 26.84 19.98 8.48
C ARG A 161 25.39 20.08 8.92
N MET A 162 24.59 20.86 8.19
CA MET A 162 23.16 20.88 8.37
C MET A 162 22.54 19.57 7.88
N TYR A 163 21.48 19.13 8.56
CA TYR A 163 20.61 18.09 8.08
C TYR A 163 19.15 18.51 8.18
N PHE A 164 18.35 17.90 7.34
CA PHE A 164 16.94 18.18 7.17
C PHE A 164 16.15 16.92 7.45
N ASN A 165 14.89 17.10 7.84
CA ASN A 165 13.89 16.05 7.97
C ASN A 165 12.62 16.43 7.23
N ALA A 166 11.87 15.43 6.76
CA ALA A 166 10.49 15.58 6.34
C ALA A 166 9.66 14.45 6.95
N ASP A 167 8.56 14.84 7.58
CA ASP A 167 7.57 13.95 8.18
C ASP A 167 6.46 13.67 7.16
N PHE A 168 6.15 12.39 6.96
CA PHE A 168 5.06 11.98 6.07
C PHE A 168 4.40 10.68 6.59
N GLU A 169 3.29 10.33 5.97
CA GLU A 169 2.53 9.13 6.24
C GLU A 169 2.38 8.36 4.91
N VAL A 170 2.55 7.04 4.96
CA VAL A 170 2.15 6.18 3.84
C VAL A 170 0.75 5.68 4.15
N VAL A 171 -0.19 5.97 3.25
CA VAL A 171 -1.60 5.65 3.39
C VAL A 171 -1.98 4.57 2.38
N ILE A 172 -2.60 3.50 2.86
CA ILE A 172 -3.19 2.45 2.02
C ILE A 172 -4.71 2.50 2.19
N LEU A 173 -5.39 2.69 1.07
CA LEU A 173 -6.83 2.80 0.93
C LEU A 173 -7.36 1.47 0.40
N PHE A 174 -8.14 0.76 1.19
CA PHE A 174 -8.77 -0.51 0.81
C PHE A 174 -10.25 -0.37 0.44
N GLY A 175 -10.67 0.88 0.24
CA GLY A 175 -12.06 1.27 0.20
C GLY A 175 -12.84 0.94 -1.07
N GLY A 176 -12.13 0.70 -2.16
CA GLY A 176 -12.72 0.49 -3.48
C GLY A 176 -12.58 -0.94 -4.00
N PRO A 177 -12.98 -1.19 -5.26
CA PRO A 177 -12.72 -2.45 -5.94
C PRO A 177 -11.21 -2.79 -5.97
N GLU A 178 -10.36 -1.78 -6.07
CA GLU A 178 -8.90 -1.85 -6.10
C GLU A 178 -8.30 -1.24 -4.84
N ILE A 179 -7.20 -1.82 -4.36
CA ILE A 179 -6.39 -1.23 -3.29
C ILE A 179 -5.61 -0.07 -3.89
N LYS A 180 -5.53 1.06 -3.17
CA LYS A 180 -4.73 2.23 -3.57
C LYS A 180 -3.73 2.57 -2.48
N ALA A 181 -2.61 3.17 -2.87
CA ALA A 181 -1.63 3.70 -1.94
C ALA A 181 -1.23 5.12 -2.32
N GLN A 182 -0.87 5.91 -1.32
CA GLN A 182 -0.40 7.27 -1.50
C GLN A 182 0.47 7.70 -0.32
N VAL A 183 1.26 8.75 -0.54
CA VAL A 183 1.96 9.46 0.52
C VAL A 183 1.09 10.64 0.95
N SER A 184 1.03 10.94 2.24
CA SER A 184 0.40 12.17 2.74
C SER A 184 1.32 12.87 3.73
N TRP A 185 1.21 14.19 3.83
CA TRP A 185 1.99 14.98 4.77
C TRP A 185 1.13 16.08 5.36
N ARG A 186 1.62 16.69 6.46
CA ARG A 186 0.94 17.82 7.10
C ARG A 186 1.62 19.11 6.69
N GLU A 187 0.84 20.06 6.18
CA GLU A 187 1.29 21.42 5.92
C GLU A 187 0.45 22.42 6.72
N ASN A 188 1.10 23.13 7.63
CA ASN A 188 0.55 24.17 8.54
C ASN A 188 -0.54 23.69 9.52
N VAL A 189 -1.59 23.00 9.07
CA VAL A 189 -2.60 22.25 9.85
C VAL A 189 -3.35 21.23 8.95
N SER A 190 -3.22 21.32 7.63
CA SER A 190 -3.99 20.52 6.67
C SER A 190 -3.23 19.26 6.25
N LEU A 191 -3.95 18.13 6.18
CA LEU A 191 -3.47 16.91 5.53
C LEU A 191 -3.55 17.11 4.02
N LEU A 192 -2.41 16.96 3.35
CA LEU A 192 -2.32 17.04 1.90
C LEU A 192 -2.01 15.67 1.30
N TYR A 193 -2.54 15.47 0.10
CA TYR A 193 -2.34 14.29 -0.72
C TYR A 193 -1.76 14.74 -2.07
N PRO A 194 -0.92 13.92 -2.72
CA PRO A 194 -0.46 14.20 -4.07
C PRO A 194 -1.66 14.32 -5.00
N SER A 195 -1.55 15.19 -6.02
CA SER A 195 -2.62 15.45 -6.99
C SER A 195 -3.01 14.22 -7.82
N LYS A 196 -2.19 13.16 -7.76
CA LYS A 196 -2.40 11.89 -8.44
C LYS A 196 -2.24 10.77 -7.41
N ILE A 197 -3.28 9.95 -7.29
CA ILE A 197 -3.23 8.70 -6.52
C ILE A 197 -2.68 7.63 -7.46
N ASP A 198 -1.64 6.93 -7.04
CA ASP A 198 -1.11 5.81 -7.81
C ASP A 198 -2.07 4.62 -7.65
N LEU A 199 -2.81 4.35 -8.73
CA LEU A 199 -3.61 3.14 -8.85
C LEU A 199 -2.66 1.97 -9.05
N CYS A 200 -2.66 1.05 -8.09
CA CYS A 200 -1.84 -0.14 -8.15
C CYS A 200 -2.69 -1.22 -8.82
N PRO A 201 -2.34 -1.68 -10.03
CA PRO A 201 -3.10 -2.74 -10.69
C PRO A 201 -3.06 -3.98 -9.80
N ASP A 202 -4.17 -4.70 -9.72
CA ASP A 202 -4.29 -6.01 -9.07
C ASP A 202 -3.48 -7.08 -9.82
N ASN A 203 -2.16 -6.93 -9.88
CA ASN A 203 -1.27 -7.95 -10.39
C ASN A 203 -1.02 -8.98 -9.29
N LEU A 204 -1.97 -9.91 -9.18
CA LEU A 204 -1.76 -11.20 -8.53
C LEU A 204 -0.79 -12.12 -9.33
N SER A 205 -0.32 -11.68 -10.49
CA SER A 205 0.73 -12.34 -11.29
C SER A 205 2.08 -11.67 -11.04
N GLY A 206 3.02 -12.45 -10.48
CA GLY A 206 4.36 -12.01 -10.12
C GLY A 206 5.26 -11.75 -11.32
N GLU A 207 5.09 -10.62 -11.99
CA GLU A 207 6.06 -10.12 -12.97
C GLU A 207 6.69 -8.81 -12.50
N ARG A 208 8.03 -8.85 -12.39
CA ARG A 208 8.89 -7.73 -12.03
C ARG A 208 8.81 -6.66 -13.11
N LYS A 209 8.52 -5.42 -12.73
CA LYS A 209 9.00 -4.25 -13.46
C LYS A 209 10.17 -3.67 -12.67
N GLU A 210 11.38 -3.98 -13.12
CA GLU A 210 12.57 -3.26 -12.67
C GLU A 210 12.50 -1.84 -13.25
N VAL A 211 12.20 -0.87 -12.40
CA VAL A 211 12.48 0.53 -12.68
C VAL A 211 13.53 0.95 -11.66
N GLY A 212 14.78 1.00 -12.13
CA GLY A 212 15.92 1.42 -11.33
C GLY A 212 15.87 2.91 -11.03
N LEU A 213 15.36 3.24 -9.85
CA LEU A 213 15.66 4.50 -9.15
C LEU A 213 16.12 4.14 -7.74
N PRO A 214 16.98 4.96 -7.12
CA PRO A 214 17.54 4.64 -5.82
C PRO A 214 16.41 4.55 -4.78
N THR A 215 16.15 3.34 -4.28
CA THR A 215 15.32 3.11 -3.09
C THR A 215 15.96 3.86 -1.94
N LEU A 216 15.39 5.02 -1.61
CA LEU A 216 15.75 5.73 -0.39
C LEU A 216 15.14 4.92 0.76
N PHE A 217 15.97 4.16 1.47
CA PHE A 217 15.57 3.49 2.71
C PHE A 217 15.02 4.55 3.67
N LEU A 218 13.70 4.57 3.84
CA LEU A 218 12.99 5.46 4.74
C LEU A 218 13.58 5.38 6.15
#